data_AF-A0A948YXD9-F1
#
_entry.id   AF-A0A948YXD9-F1
#
_cell.length_a   1.000
_cell.length_b   1.000
_cell.length_c   1.000
_cell.angle_alpha   90.00
_cell.angle_beta   90.00
_cell.angle_gamma   90.00
#
_symmetry.space_group_name_H-M   'P 1'
#
loop_
_entity.id
_entity.type
_entity.pdbx_description
1 polymer ?
#
loop_
_entity_poly.entity_id
_entity_poly.type
_entity_poly.pdbx_seq_one_letter_code
_entity_poly.pdbx_strand_id
1 'polypeptide(L)'
;MDIKDEWTVETAMEVLQHKTVDSKLWAEAVEWLILFGPEEVRDLLLQSSGTATSECFPELKATGYAPDGQPCYNVAEIAKSLQISEKEAKEIIARKQEHHKMPHFIDEADTHKVQ
;
A
#
# COMPACT_ATOMS: atom_id res chain seq x y z
N MET A 1 21.79 21.92 -15.36
CA MET A 1 20.72 20.94 -15.17
C MET A 1 20.41 20.92 -13.69
N ASP A 2 19.14 21.13 -13.35
CA ASP A 2 18.72 21.08 -11.95
C ASP A 2 18.65 19.61 -11.54
N ILE A 3 19.06 19.25 -10.32
CA ILE A 3 19.02 17.84 -9.85
C ILE A 3 17.62 17.23 -10.02
N LYS A 4 16.58 18.05 -9.98
CA LYS A 4 15.18 17.65 -10.19
C LYS A 4 14.89 17.11 -11.59
N ASP A 5 15.67 17.51 -12.60
CA ASP A 5 15.50 17.06 -13.99
C ASP A 5 16.05 15.63 -14.20
N GLU A 6 16.79 15.10 -13.23
CA GLU A 6 17.40 13.76 -13.26
C GLU A 6 16.63 12.72 -12.43
N TRP A 7 15.60 13.13 -11.67
CA TRP A 7 14.80 12.21 -10.85
C TRP A 7 13.71 11.50 -11.68
N THR A 8 14.11 10.46 -12.41
CA THR A 8 13.18 9.51 -13.07
C THR A 8 12.85 8.31 -12.18
N VAL A 9 11.81 7.55 -12.53
CA VAL A 9 11.49 6.28 -11.85
C VAL A 9 12.69 5.33 -11.87
N GLU A 10 13.43 5.23 -12.99
CA GLU A 10 14.64 4.39 -13.03
C GLU A 10 15.68 4.82 -12.00
N THR A 11 16.00 6.12 -11.92
CA THR A 11 16.99 6.61 -10.95
C THR A 11 16.54 6.43 -9.50
N ALA A 12 15.24 6.56 -9.22
CA ALA A 12 14.67 6.26 -7.90
C ALA A 12 14.81 4.77 -7.55
N MET A 13 14.56 3.88 -8.51
CA MET A 13 14.72 2.43 -8.32
C MET A 13 16.19 2.05 -8.12
N GLU A 14 17.14 2.71 -8.80
CA GLU A 14 18.57 2.51 -8.57
C GLU A 14 18.99 2.89 -7.14
N VAL A 15 18.46 3.99 -6.60
CA VAL A 15 18.68 4.40 -5.21
C VAL A 15 18.13 3.34 -4.25
N LEU A 16 16.92 2.83 -4.48
CA LEU A 16 16.31 1.80 -3.64
C LEU A 16 17.08 0.46 -3.66
N GLN A 17 17.81 0.18 -4.73
CA GLN A 17 18.67 -1.01 -4.84
C GLN A 17 20.06 -0.81 -4.22
N HIS A 18 20.41 0.39 -3.78
CA HIS A 18 21.73 0.65 -3.20
C HIS A 18 21.90 -0.10 -1.88
N LYS A 19 23.07 -0.73 -1.69
CA LYS A 19 23.40 -1.59 -0.53
C LYS A 19 23.26 -0.96 0.86
N THR A 20 23.18 0.37 0.94
CA THR A 20 23.00 1.10 2.21
C THR A 20 21.53 1.39 2.51
N VAL A 21 20.62 1.08 1.58
CA VAL A 21 19.18 1.20 1.76
C VAL A 21 18.67 -0.14 2.28
N ASP A 22 18.20 -0.13 3.52
CA ASP A 22 17.46 -1.26 4.08
C ASP A 22 15.98 -1.12 3.66
N SER A 23 15.61 -1.82 2.59
CA SER A 23 14.26 -1.78 2.03
C SER A 23 13.19 -2.23 3.03
N LYS A 24 13.55 -3.11 3.97
CA LYS A 24 12.64 -3.55 5.03
C LYS A 24 12.40 -2.42 6.03
N LEU A 25 13.47 -1.78 6.50
CA LEU A 25 13.35 -0.65 7.42
C LEU A 25 12.57 0.52 6.80
N TRP A 26 12.79 0.80 5.52
CA TRP A 26 12.03 1.82 4.80
C TRP A 26 10.55 1.47 4.68
N ALA A 27 10.22 0.22 4.35
CA ALA A 27 8.83 -0.24 4.28
C ALA A 27 8.13 -0.12 5.64
N GLU A 28 8.81 -0.52 6.73
CA GLU A 28 8.30 -0.40 8.10
C GLU A 28 8.09 1.07 8.51
N ALA A 29 9.01 1.96 8.15
CA ALA A 29 8.89 3.39 8.43
C ALA A 29 7.72 4.03 7.68
N VAL A 30 7.55 3.72 6.39
CA VAL A 30 6.44 4.22 5.57
C VAL A 30 5.10 3.67 6.09
N GLU A 31 5.04 2.38 6.43
CA GLU A 31 3.85 1.77 7.04
C GLU A 31 3.48 2.47 8.36
N TRP A 32 4.47 2.74 9.23
CA TRP A 32 4.24 3.47 10.47
C TRP A 32 3.71 4.89 10.21
N LEU A 33 4.26 5.60 9.23
CA LEU A 33 3.81 6.94 8.86
C LEU A 33 2.39 6.95 8.28
N ILE A 34 2.00 5.94 7.49
CA ILE A 34 0.64 5.79 6.97
C ILE A 34 -0.37 5.59 8.13
N LEU A 35 0.02 4.84 9.16
CA LEU A 35 -0.87 4.49 10.27
C LEU A 35 -0.94 5.57 11.36
N PHE A 36 0.19 6.20 11.67
CA PHE A 36 0.35 7.05 12.87
C PHE A 36 0.94 8.42 12.57
N GLY A 37 1.30 8.71 11.32
CA GLY A 37 1.88 9.99 10.93
C GLY A 37 0.86 11.14 10.96
N PRO A 38 1.34 12.38 10.80
CA PRO A 38 0.48 13.55 10.60
C PRO A 38 -0.44 13.38 9.39
N GLU A 39 -1.64 13.95 9.44
CA GLU A 39 -2.67 13.85 8.38
C GLU A 39 -2.12 14.18 6.98
N GLU A 40 -1.43 15.32 6.84
CA GLU A 40 -0.83 15.74 5.57
C GLU A 40 0.19 14.73 5.00
N VAL A 41 0.95 14.07 5.87
CA VAL A 41 1.94 13.05 5.48
C VAL A 41 1.24 11.76 5.09
N ARG A 42 0.20 11.37 5.84
CA ARG A 42 -0.61 10.19 5.55
C ARG A 42 -1.28 10.32 4.19
N ASP A 43 -1.92 11.46 3.92
CA ASP A 43 -2.60 11.72 2.65
C ASP A 43 -1.63 11.64 1.47
N LEU A 44 -0.46 12.26 1.59
CA LEU A 44 0.57 12.21 0.55
C LEU A 44 1.04 10.77 0.28
N LEU A 45 1.28 9.99 1.33
CA LEU A 45 1.72 8.60 1.22
C LEU A 45 0.61 7.70 0.64
N LEU A 46 -0.64 7.89 1.05
CA LEU A 46 -1.78 7.14 0.53
C LEU A 46 -2.04 7.44 -0.94
N GLN A 47 -1.96 8.71 -1.36
CA GLN A 47 -2.05 9.09 -2.78
C GLN A 47 -0.94 8.43 -3.61
N SER A 48 0.30 8.53 -3.13
CA SER A 48 1.46 7.93 -3.80
C SER A 48 1.33 6.41 -3.90
N SER A 49 0.86 5.77 -2.82
CA SER A 49 0.60 4.32 -2.78
C SER A 49 -0.50 3.91 -3.76
N GLY A 50 -1.55 4.71 -3.90
CA GLY A 50 -2.62 4.49 -4.86
C GLY A 50 -2.12 4.55 -6.31
N THR A 51 -1.32 5.56 -6.65
CA THR A 51 -0.66 5.67 -7.97
C THR A 51 0.22 4.46 -8.24
N ALA A 52 1.15 4.14 -7.33
CA ALA A 52 2.05 3.00 -7.48
C ALA A 52 1.30 1.67 -7.63
N THR A 53 0.21 1.49 -6.89
CA THR A 53 -0.62 0.29 -6.99
C THR A 53 -1.31 0.20 -8.35
N SER A 54 -1.84 1.31 -8.87
CA SER A 54 -2.48 1.35 -10.19
C SER A 54 -1.52 1.09 -11.35
N GLU A 55 -0.27 1.53 -11.23
CA GLU A 55 0.77 1.31 -12.24
C GLU A 55 1.34 -0.12 -12.19
N CYS A 56 1.62 -0.63 -11.00
CA CYS A 56 2.22 -1.95 -10.81
C CYS A 56 1.20 -3.10 -10.88
N PHE A 57 -0.06 -2.86 -10.53
CA PHE A 57 -1.13 -3.86 -10.47
C PHE A 57 -2.41 -3.35 -11.15
N PRO A 58 -2.38 -3.06 -12.47
CA PRO A 58 -3.51 -2.45 -13.18
C PRO A 58 -4.78 -3.31 -13.20
N GLU A 59 -4.64 -4.62 -12.98
CA GLU A 59 -5.76 -5.57 -12.91
C GLU A 59 -6.45 -5.60 -11.54
N LEU A 60 -5.81 -5.06 -10.49
CA LEU A 60 -6.35 -5.05 -9.13
C LEU A 60 -7.31 -3.88 -8.96
N LYS A 61 -8.61 -4.17 -8.82
CA LYS A 61 -9.66 -3.16 -8.73
C LYS A 61 -10.23 -3.08 -7.31
N ALA A 62 -10.47 -1.86 -6.84
CA ALA A 62 -11.16 -1.66 -5.58
C ALA A 62 -12.61 -2.16 -5.70
N THR A 63 -13.07 -2.95 -4.73
CA THR A 63 -14.45 -3.42 -4.62
C THR A 63 -15.35 -2.44 -3.89
N GLY A 64 -14.75 -1.54 -3.10
CA GLY A 64 -15.42 -0.47 -2.37
C GLY A 64 -14.42 0.47 -1.72
N TYR A 65 -14.92 1.38 -0.89
CA TYR A 65 -14.09 2.31 -0.13
C TYR A 65 -14.48 2.30 1.35
N ALA A 66 -13.48 2.37 2.22
CA ALA A 66 -13.65 2.53 3.65
C ALA A 66 -14.22 3.93 3.99
N PRO A 67 -14.72 4.17 5.22
CA PRO A 67 -15.25 5.48 5.63
C PRO A 67 -14.24 6.63 5.54
N ASP A 68 -12.95 6.32 5.58
CA ASP A 68 -11.86 7.28 5.41
C ASP A 68 -11.44 7.48 3.93
N GLY A 69 -12.19 6.89 2.99
CA GLY A 69 -11.95 6.99 1.56
C GLY A 69 -10.88 6.04 1.01
N GLN A 70 -10.29 5.17 1.84
CA GLN A 70 -9.29 4.23 1.36
C GLN A 70 -9.91 3.09 0.52
N PRO A 71 -9.26 2.66 -0.58
CA PRO A 71 -9.77 1.57 -1.41
C PRO A 71 -9.71 0.22 -0.68
N CYS A 72 -10.81 -0.53 -0.74
CA CYS A 72 -10.90 -1.90 -0.25
C CYS A 72 -10.81 -2.87 -1.44
N TYR A 73 -10.09 -3.97 -1.27
CA TYR A 73 -9.81 -4.94 -2.34
C TYR A 73 -10.23 -6.35 -1.93
N ASN A 74 -10.54 -7.17 -2.92
CA ASN A 74 -10.80 -8.58 -2.69
C ASN A 74 -9.48 -9.33 -2.36
N VAL A 75 -9.48 -10.11 -1.28
CA VAL A 75 -8.29 -10.83 -0.80
C VAL A 75 -7.79 -11.86 -1.83
N ALA A 76 -8.68 -12.52 -2.56
CA ALA A 76 -8.29 -13.47 -3.60
C ALA A 76 -7.63 -12.75 -4.79
N GLU A 77 -8.09 -11.54 -5.13
CA GLU A 77 -7.46 -10.70 -6.16
C GLU A 77 -6.09 -10.18 -5.71
N ILE A 78 -5.95 -9.76 -4.45
CA ILE A 78 -4.63 -9.42 -3.86
C ILE A 78 -3.69 -10.62 -3.96
N ALA A 79 -4.12 -11.79 -3.51
CA ALA A 79 -3.29 -13.00 -3.52
C ALA A 79 -2.84 -13.36 -4.94
N LYS A 80 -3.75 -13.27 -5.92
CA LYS A 80 -3.45 -13.48 -7.33
C LYS A 80 -2.43 -12.47 -7.87
N SER A 81 -2.62 -11.17 -7.59
CA SER A 81 -1.72 -10.10 -8.05
C SER A 81 -0.31 -10.23 -7.44
N LEU A 82 -0.23 -10.68 -6.19
CA LEU A 82 1.04 -10.91 -5.49
C LEU A 82 1.65 -12.29 -5.73
N GLN A 83 0.98 -13.17 -6.49
CA GLN A 83 1.40 -14.54 -6.77
C GLN A 83 1.62 -15.39 -5.50
N ILE A 84 0.80 -15.16 -4.47
CA ILE A 84 0.79 -15.91 -3.21
C ILE A 84 -0.52 -16.66 -3.04
N SER A 85 -0.58 -17.56 -2.05
CA SER A 85 -1.85 -18.22 -1.72
C SER A 85 -2.81 -17.28 -0.99
N GLU A 86 -4.11 -17.47 -1.16
CA GLU A 86 -5.12 -16.70 -0.40
C GLU A 86 -4.97 -16.90 1.12
N LYS A 87 -4.56 -18.11 1.54
CA LYS A 87 -4.26 -18.42 2.94
C LYS A 87 -3.11 -17.54 3.45
N GLU A 88 -2.02 -17.45 2.69
CA GLU A 88 -0.86 -16.63 3.04
C GLU A 88 -1.21 -15.13 3.07
N ALA A 89 -2.00 -14.65 2.11
CA ALA A 89 -2.50 -13.28 2.14
C ALA A 89 -3.31 -13.00 3.42
N LYS A 90 -4.21 -13.91 3.82
CA LYS A 90 -4.98 -13.80 5.07
C LYS A 90 -4.09 -13.80 6.31
N GLU A 91 -3.06 -14.65 6.35
CA GLU A 91 -2.10 -14.70 7.45
C GLU A 91 -1.29 -13.40 7.58
N ILE A 92 -0.86 -12.82 6.44
CA ILE A 92 -0.17 -11.52 6.43
C ILE A 92 -1.08 -10.41 6.94
N ILE A 93 -2.34 -10.35 6.48
CA ILE A 93 -3.32 -9.35 6.92
C ILE A 93 -3.60 -9.50 8.42
N ALA A 94 -3.88 -10.73 8.89
CA ALA A 94 -4.14 -10.99 10.31
C ALA A 94 -2.96 -10.58 11.21
N ARG A 95 -1.73 -10.89 10.79
CA ARG A 95 -0.52 -10.47 11.52
C ARG A 95 -0.40 -8.95 11.58
N LYS A 96 -0.69 -8.24 10.49
CA LYS A 96 -0.69 -6.77 10.46
C LYS A 96 -1.78 -6.17 11.37
N GLN A 97 -2.97 -6.76 11.40
CA GLN A 97 -4.05 -6.36 12.31
C GLN A 97 -3.65 -6.50 13.78
N GLU A 98 -3.06 -7.65 14.14
CA GLU A 98 -2.57 -7.90 15.49
C GLU A 98 -1.47 -6.90 15.88
N HIS A 99 -0.50 -6.68 14.98
CA HIS A 99 0.62 -5.78 15.23
C HIS A 99 0.18 -4.32 15.42
N HIS A 100 -0.74 -3.84 14.57
CA HIS A 100 -1.18 -2.45 14.59
C HIS A 100 -2.39 -2.20 15.49
N LYS A 101 -3.03 -3.26 16.00
CA LYS A 101 -4.31 -3.20 16.73
C LYS A 101 -5.39 -2.42 15.97
N MET A 102 -5.39 -2.56 14.64
CA MET A 102 -6.28 -1.86 13.71
C MET A 102 -6.93 -2.87 12.77
N PRO A 103 -8.20 -2.71 12.39
CA PRO A 103 -8.82 -3.56 11.39
C PRO A 103 -8.21 -3.28 10.00
N HIS A 104 -7.73 -4.33 9.33
CA HIS A 104 -7.32 -4.33 7.92
C HIS A 104 -8.29 -5.16 7.06
N PHE A 105 -9.04 -6.08 7.66
CA PHE A 105 -10.25 -6.64 7.05
C PHE A 105 -11.41 -5.66 7.26
N ILE A 106 -12.06 -5.31 6.17
CA ILE A 106 -13.29 -4.51 6.15
C ILE A 106 -14.31 -5.34 5.39
N ASP A 107 -15.43 -5.66 6.06
CA ASP A 107 -16.52 -6.41 5.44
C ASP A 107 -17.26 -5.54 4.42
N GLU A 108 -17.88 -6.16 3.41
CA GLU A 108 -18.64 -5.42 2.38
C GLU A 108 -19.71 -4.50 2.98
N ALA A 109 -20.28 -4.88 4.14
CA ALA A 109 -21.28 -4.10 4.86
C ALA A 109 -20.74 -2.75 5.40
N ASP A 110 -19.44 -2.67 5.64
CA ASP A 110 -18.74 -1.50 6.17
C ASP A 110 -18.06 -0.68 5.07
N THR A 111 -18.24 -1.08 3.80
CA THR A 111 -17.70 -0.37 2.63
C THR A 111 -18.77 0.44 1.91
N HIS A 112 -18.38 1.62 1.42
CA HIS A 112 -19.18 2.38 0.47
C HIS A 112 -18.95 1.83 -0.94
N LYS A 113 -20.04 1.58 -1.68
CA LYS A 113 -19.97 1.06 -3.04
C LYS A 113 -19.39 2.11 -4.00
N VAL A 114 -18.63 1.63 -4.97
CA VAL A 114 -18.19 2.41 -6.13
C VAL A 114 -19.44 2.87 -6.89
N GLN A 115 -19.60 4.19 -7.09
CA GLN A 115 -20.68 4.75 -7.93
C GLN A 115 -20.41 4.49 -9.41
#